data_AF-A0A5J4Q6Q9-F1
#
_entry.id   AF-A0A5J4Q6Q9-F1
#
_cell.length_a   1.000
_cell.length_b   1.000
_cell.length_c   1.000
_cell.angle_alpha   90.00
_cell.angle_beta   90.00
_cell.angle_gamma   90.00
#
_symmetry.space_group_name_H-M   'P 1'
#
loop_
_entity.id
_entity.type
_entity.pdbx_description
1 polymer ?
#
loop_
_entity_poly.entity_id
_entity_poly.type
_entity_poly.pdbx_seq_one_letter_code
_entity_poly.pdbx_strand_id
1 'polypeptide(L)'
;MTELLKTFDGLDITKYANIVSQKLKINQDIYYYDNEHKSYYRGMQVKYQDEMLEENKTTLHQEIKTIDILVVESEWEGNKISHAFAIANKQALTGLKFCPHCNSKVFDPKDKNYSRDYEKHIIKCENNEGKIVKKVKLDYIQKPFVPHIMQNKTYQYLLANGRQHEFKPTQYFIKYDLETVPKIVNK
;
A
#
# COMPACT_ATOMS: atom_id res chain seq x y z
N MET A 1 -1.83 19.40 29.88
CA MET A 1 -1.65 18.13 29.12
C MET A 1 -2.36 16.95 29.80
N THR A 2 -2.42 16.91 31.13
CA THR A 2 -3.02 15.83 31.94
C THR A 2 -4.56 15.82 32.01
N GLU A 3 -5.26 16.94 31.79
CA GLU A 3 -6.74 16.96 31.82
C GLU A 3 -7.37 16.37 30.56
N LEU A 4 -6.77 16.63 29.40
CA LEU A 4 -7.25 16.16 28.09
C LEU A 4 -7.17 14.64 27.96
N LEU A 5 -6.18 14.02 28.61
CA LEU A 5 -6.03 12.56 28.67
C LEU A 5 -7.11 11.89 29.54
N LYS A 6 -7.74 12.61 30.49
CA LYS A 6 -8.80 12.07 31.35
C LYS A 6 -10.15 11.97 30.64
N THR A 7 -10.36 12.78 29.60
CA THR A 7 -11.61 12.82 28.81
C THR A 7 -11.47 12.16 27.44
N PHE A 8 -10.31 11.57 27.14
CA PHE A 8 -10.04 11.00 25.84
C PHE A 8 -10.48 9.55 25.79
N ASP A 9 -11.59 9.28 25.09
CA ASP A 9 -12.21 7.93 24.95
C ASP A 9 -11.38 6.93 24.11
N GLY A 10 -10.14 7.28 23.77
CA GLY A 10 -9.24 6.48 22.94
C GLY A 10 -9.30 6.84 21.45
N LEU A 11 -8.35 6.28 20.70
CA LEU A 11 -8.20 6.52 19.26
C LEU A 11 -8.22 5.20 18.50
N ASP A 12 -9.20 5.02 17.63
CA ASP A 12 -9.16 3.97 16.61
C ASP A 12 -8.16 4.36 15.51
N ILE A 13 -6.95 3.82 15.60
CA ILE A 13 -5.84 4.14 14.70
C ILE A 13 -6.22 3.87 13.24
N THR A 14 -7.01 2.83 12.95
CA THR A 14 -7.40 2.49 11.58
C THR A 14 -8.31 3.55 10.96
N LYS A 15 -9.26 4.06 11.75
CA LYS A 15 -10.18 5.13 11.34
C LYS A 15 -9.48 6.48 11.24
N TYR A 16 -8.70 6.84 12.26
CA TYR A 16 -8.13 8.18 12.38
C TYR A 16 -6.87 8.39 11.55
N ALA A 17 -6.08 7.36 11.24
CA ALA A 17 -4.88 7.51 10.42
C ALA A 17 -5.18 8.15 9.05
N ASN A 18 -6.26 7.73 8.39
CA ASN A 18 -6.71 8.31 7.12
C ASN A 18 -7.12 9.78 7.27
N ILE A 19 -7.92 10.09 8.30
CA ILE A 19 -8.40 11.46 8.56
C ILE A 19 -7.22 12.39 8.83
N VAL A 20 -6.25 11.95 9.63
CA VAL A 20 -5.05 12.72 9.98
C VAL A 20 -4.16 12.91 8.75
N SER A 21 -3.96 11.87 7.94
CA SER A 21 -3.17 11.93 6.70
C SER A 21 -3.74 12.97 5.74
N GLN A 22 -5.06 12.98 5.57
CA GLN A 22 -5.77 13.91 4.70
C GLN A 22 -5.76 15.35 5.24
N LYS A 23 -6.10 15.54 6.52
CA LYS A 23 -6.14 16.88 7.12
C LYS A 23 -4.78 17.56 7.20
N LEU A 24 -3.73 16.81 7.51
CA LEU A 24 -2.38 17.35 7.71
C LEU A 24 -1.50 17.26 6.46
N LYS A 25 -1.98 16.64 5.38
CA LYS A 25 -1.22 16.41 4.13
C LYS A 25 0.12 15.72 4.41
N ILE A 26 0.06 14.59 5.11
CA ILE A 26 1.24 13.79 5.49
C ILE A 26 1.04 12.32 5.13
N ASN A 27 2.14 11.62 4.87
CA ASN A 27 2.18 10.16 4.85
C ASN A 27 2.51 9.63 6.26
N GLN A 28 1.98 8.46 6.59
CA GLN A 28 2.19 7.80 7.87
C GLN A 28 2.64 6.35 7.64
N ASP A 29 3.80 5.98 8.17
CA ASP A 29 4.26 4.60 8.30
C ASP A 29 4.02 4.17 9.76
N ILE A 30 3.11 3.22 9.97
CA ILE A 30 2.69 2.78 11.31
C ILE A 30 3.29 1.41 11.62
N TYR A 31 4.01 1.36 12.73
CA TYR A 31 4.73 0.22 13.25
C TYR A 31 4.05 -0.33 14.49
N TYR A 32 4.15 -1.63 14.67
CA TYR A 32 3.63 -2.34 15.84
C TYR A 32 4.73 -3.20 16.44
N TYR A 33 4.59 -3.47 17.73
CA TYR A 33 5.43 -4.44 18.44
C TYR A 33 4.70 -5.77 18.54
N ASP A 34 5.36 -6.83 18.08
CA ASP A 34 4.93 -8.20 18.29
C ASP A 34 5.51 -8.72 19.61
N ASN A 35 4.65 -8.98 20.58
CA ASN A 35 5.04 -9.54 21.87
C ASN A 35 5.53 -11.00 21.78
N GLU A 36 5.02 -11.79 20.82
CA GLU A 36 5.36 -13.20 20.66
C GLU A 36 6.77 -13.35 20.08
N HIS A 37 7.01 -12.66 18.97
CA HIS A 37 8.29 -12.71 18.26
C HIS A 37 9.30 -11.65 18.74
N LYS A 38 8.91 -10.80 19.70
CA LYS A 38 9.71 -9.70 20.25
C LYS A 38 10.32 -8.81 19.17
N SER A 39 9.53 -8.48 18.16
CA SER A 39 10.00 -7.80 16.96
C SER A 39 9.09 -6.65 16.54
N TYR A 40 9.67 -5.64 15.91
CA TYR A 40 8.90 -4.52 15.35
C TYR A 40 8.64 -4.75 13.87
N TYR A 41 7.42 -4.50 13.43
CA TYR A 41 7.04 -4.62 12.03
C TYR A 41 6.17 -3.45 11.59
N ARG A 42 6.17 -3.17 10.29
CA ARG A 42 5.28 -2.15 9.70
C ARG A 42 3.93 -2.79 9.40
N GLY A 43 2.90 -2.41 10.15
CA GLY A 43 1.55 -2.97 9.98
C GLY A 43 0.69 -2.19 8.98
N MET A 44 0.85 -0.87 8.91
CA MET A 44 0.02 -0.03 8.05
C MET A 44 0.83 1.10 7.41
N GLN A 45 0.50 1.44 6.17
CA GLN A 45 1.04 2.60 5.47
C GLN A 45 -0.13 3.41 4.91
N VAL A 46 -0.28 4.65 5.37
CA VAL A 46 -1.31 5.57 4.91
C VAL A 46 -0.62 6.70 4.16
N LYS A 47 -1.04 6.93 2.91
CA LYS A 47 -0.51 8.02 2.10
C LYS A 47 -1.59 9.06 1.89
N TYR A 48 -1.17 10.33 1.88
CA TYR A 48 -2.04 11.40 1.41
C TYR A 48 -2.38 11.14 -0.06
N GLN A 49 -3.67 11.17 -0.37
CA GLN A 49 -4.18 11.08 -1.73
C GLN A 49 -4.76 12.44 -2.09
N ASP A 50 -4.19 13.08 -3.10
CA ASP A 50 -4.75 14.31 -3.64
C ASP A 50 -5.84 13.95 -4.65
N GLU A 51 -7.10 14.18 -4.30
CA GLU A 51 -8.26 13.87 -5.13
C GLU A 51 -8.32 14.73 -6.42
N MET A 52 -7.50 15.78 -6.54
CA MET A 52 -7.53 16.74 -7.66
C MET A 52 -6.45 16.50 -8.73
N LEU A 53 -5.62 15.45 -8.61
CA LEU A 53 -4.42 15.28 -9.45
C LEU A 53 -4.56 14.32 -10.63
N GLU A 54 -5.78 13.87 -10.97
CA GLU A 54 -5.99 13.07 -12.19
C GLU A 54 -6.04 13.91 -13.48
N GLU A 55 -6.32 15.23 -13.42
CA GLU A 55 -6.59 16.00 -14.66
C GLU A 55 -5.51 17.01 -15.08
N ASN A 56 -4.63 17.49 -14.21
CA ASN A 56 -3.66 18.53 -14.60
C ASN A 56 -2.22 18.22 -14.18
N LYS A 57 -1.45 17.68 -15.13
CA LYS A 57 0.02 17.68 -15.10
C LYS A 57 0.53 19.12 -15.15
N THR A 58 0.77 19.75 -14.01
CA THR A 58 1.71 20.89 -13.93
C THR A 58 2.22 21.09 -12.50
N THR A 59 3.40 20.53 -12.25
CA THR A 59 4.48 21.06 -11.39
C THR A 59 4.09 21.92 -10.18
N LEU A 60 4.01 21.25 -9.03
CA LEU A 60 4.70 21.58 -7.78
C LEU A 60 4.73 20.29 -6.95
N HIS A 61 5.77 19.46 -7.13
CA HIS A 61 6.01 18.32 -6.24
C HIS A 61 6.39 18.87 -4.86
N GLN A 62 5.41 19.27 -4.05
CA GLN A 62 5.64 19.39 -2.63
C GLN A 62 5.98 18.01 -2.11
N GLU A 63 7.17 17.85 -1.54
CA GLU A 63 7.56 16.63 -0.83
C GLU A 63 6.60 16.44 0.36
N ILE A 64 5.65 15.53 0.19
CA ILE A 64 4.74 15.15 1.26
C ILE A 64 5.58 14.48 2.35
N LYS A 65 5.62 15.11 3.52
CA LYS A 65 6.37 14.60 4.67
C LYS A 65 5.80 13.25 5.09
N THR A 66 6.70 12.31 5.37
CA THR A 66 6.35 10.99 5.92
C THR A 66 6.73 10.96 7.39
N ILE A 67 5.80 10.55 8.25
CA ILE A 67 6.01 10.40 9.69
C ILE A 67 5.96 8.91 10.03
N ASP A 68 6.93 8.45 10.79
CA ASP A 68 6.98 7.09 11.32
C ASP A 68 6.34 7.08 12.73
N ILE A 69 5.36 6.21 12.98
CA ILE A 69 4.62 6.12 14.25
C ILE A 69 4.73 4.69 14.79
N LEU A 70 5.09 4.52 16.06
CA LEU A 70 5.03 3.24 16.77
C LEU A 70 3.76 3.20 17.61
N VAL A 71 2.99 2.14 17.45
CA VAL A 71 1.82 1.82 18.27
C VAL A 71 2.17 0.68 19.21
N VAL A 72 1.96 0.88 20.50
CA VAL A 72 2.17 -0.11 21.55
C VAL A 72 0.90 -0.27 22.35
N GLU A 73 0.44 -1.51 22.51
CA GLU A 73 -0.70 -1.83 23.36
C GLU A 73 -0.21 -2.15 24.78
N SER A 74 -0.90 -1.61 25.78
CA SER A 74 -0.70 -1.96 27.18
C SER A 74 -2.04 -2.17 27.87
N GLU A 75 -2.04 -2.78 29.05
CA GLU A 75 -3.26 -3.00 29.84
C GLU A 75 -3.21 -2.11 31.09
N TRP A 76 -4.26 -1.31 31.28
CA TRP A 76 -4.46 -0.50 32.48
C TRP A 76 -5.84 -0.78 33.06
N GLU A 77 -5.88 -1.25 34.31
CA GLU A 77 -7.13 -1.57 35.03
C GLU A 77 -8.08 -2.51 34.25
N GLY A 78 -7.52 -3.47 33.50
CA GLY A 78 -8.28 -4.42 32.68
C GLY A 78 -8.74 -3.87 31.32
N ASN A 79 -8.42 -2.61 30.99
CA ASN A 79 -8.67 -2.02 29.69
C ASN A 79 -7.40 -2.05 28.83
N LYS A 80 -7.53 -2.44 27.57
CA LYS A 80 -6.46 -2.32 26.58
C LYS A 80 -6.37 -0.86 26.14
N ILE A 81 -5.20 -0.27 26.35
CA ILE A 81 -4.88 1.09 25.92
C ILE A 81 -3.78 1.04 24.85
N SER A 82 -3.93 1.85 23.82
CA SER A 82 -2.93 1.98 22.75
C SER A 82 -2.18 3.30 22.92
N HIS A 83 -0.85 3.22 22.97
CA HIS A 83 0.05 4.36 22.96
C HIS A 83 0.63 4.56 21.56
N ALA A 84 0.67 5.80 21.09
CA ALA A 84 1.30 6.17 19.83
C ALA A 84 2.53 7.05 20.09
N PHE A 85 3.67 6.67 19.51
CA PHE A 85 4.94 7.38 19.64
C PHE A 85 5.47 7.77 18.27
N ALA A 86 5.96 9.00 18.12
CA ALA A 86 6.69 9.37 16.91
C ALA A 86 8.08 8.72 16.92
N ILE A 87 8.45 8.07 15.82
CA ILE A 87 9.74 7.41 15.67
C ILE A 87 10.68 8.32 14.88
N ALA A 88 11.85 8.65 15.45
CA ALA A 88 12.88 9.39 14.75
C ALA A 88 13.73 8.51 13.82
N ASN A 89 13.97 7.25 14.20
CA ASN A 89 14.80 6.32 13.43
C ASN A 89 14.17 4.91 13.36
N LYS A 90 13.41 4.65 12.29
CA LYS A 90 12.77 3.34 12.04
C LYS A 90 13.73 2.19 11.77
N GLN A 91 14.94 2.48 11.29
CA GLN A 91 15.96 1.45 11.05
C GLN A 91 16.53 0.93 12.37
N ALA A 92 16.79 1.83 13.32
CA ALA A 92 17.23 1.45 14.67
C ALA A 92 16.14 0.66 15.41
N LEU A 93 14.86 1.04 15.22
CA LEU A 93 13.74 0.35 15.85
C LEU A 93 13.56 -1.08 15.33
N THR A 94 13.49 -1.26 14.02
CA THR A 94 13.21 -2.58 13.42
C THR A 94 14.46 -3.45 13.27
N GLY A 95 15.66 -2.85 13.30
CA GLY A 95 16.91 -3.51 12.91
C GLY A 95 16.98 -3.83 11.41
N LEU A 96 15.99 -3.40 10.62
CA LEU A 96 15.89 -3.67 9.20
C LEU A 96 16.33 -2.45 8.38
N LYS A 97 16.87 -2.72 7.18
CA LYS A 97 17.28 -1.70 6.22
C LYS A 97 16.18 -1.45 5.20
N PHE A 98 15.71 -0.21 5.14
CA PHE A 98 14.72 0.24 4.16
C PHE A 98 15.44 0.79 2.93
N CYS A 99 14.91 0.52 1.74
CA CYS A 99 15.40 1.16 0.52
C CYS A 99 15.17 2.68 0.58
N PRO A 100 16.21 3.51 0.37
CA PRO A 100 16.09 4.98 0.43
C PRO A 100 15.22 5.56 -0.70
N HIS A 101 15.12 4.88 -1.84
CA HIS A 101 14.37 5.39 -2.99
C HIS A 101 12.87 5.09 -2.92
N CYS A 102 12.47 3.85 -2.61
CA CYS A 102 11.06 3.48 -2.60
C CYS A 102 10.43 3.44 -1.19
N ASN A 103 11.23 3.42 -0.12
CA ASN A 103 10.82 3.21 1.28
C ASN A 103 9.88 2.00 1.52
N SER A 104 9.72 1.14 0.52
CA SER A 104 8.72 0.07 0.50
C SER A 104 9.36 -1.30 0.68
N LYS A 105 10.51 -1.52 0.01
CA LYS A 105 11.29 -2.73 0.17
C LYS A 105 12.17 -2.65 1.42
N VAL A 106 12.14 -3.74 2.20
CA VAL A 106 12.86 -3.91 3.46
C VAL A 106 13.79 -5.11 3.32
N PHE A 107 14.97 -4.99 3.91
CA PHE A 107 16.03 -6.00 3.91
C PHE A 107 16.49 -6.26 5.33
N ASP A 108 16.75 -7.52 5.66
CA ASP A 108 17.37 -7.90 6.92
C ASP A 108 18.90 -7.90 6.75
N PRO A 109 19.65 -7.05 7.47
CA PRO A 109 21.11 -7.05 7.45
C PRO A 109 21.74 -8.38 7.88
N LYS A 110 21.00 -9.24 8.59
CA LYS A 110 21.46 -10.56 9.05
C LYS A 110 21.35 -11.64 7.96
N ASP A 111 20.67 -11.37 6.85
CA ASP A 111 20.53 -12.34 5.75
C ASP A 111 21.89 -12.55 5.06
N LYS A 112 22.22 -13.81 4.77
CA LYS A 112 23.41 -14.21 4.02
C LYS A 112 23.46 -13.54 2.63
N ASN A 113 22.30 -13.32 2.02
CA ASN A 113 22.20 -12.72 0.69
C ASN A 113 21.97 -11.20 0.73
N TYR A 114 22.00 -10.58 1.91
CA TYR A 114 21.67 -9.16 2.11
C TYR A 114 22.39 -8.26 1.09
N SER A 115 23.71 -8.35 1.00
CA SER A 115 24.51 -7.45 0.14
C SER A 115 24.07 -7.53 -1.33
N ARG A 116 24.02 -8.75 -1.87
CA ARG A 116 23.64 -9.00 -3.26
C ARG A 116 22.22 -8.52 -3.57
N ASP A 117 21.27 -8.79 -2.69
CA ASP A 117 19.86 -8.51 -2.95
C ASP A 117 19.54 -7.03 -2.72
N TYR A 118 20.22 -6.40 -1.76
CA TYR A 118 20.17 -4.95 -1.53
C TYR A 118 20.72 -4.18 -2.74
N GLU A 119 21.94 -4.49 -3.21
CA GLU A 119 22.55 -3.82 -4.36
C GLU A 119 21.70 -3.96 -5.63
N LYS A 120 21.27 -5.19 -5.94
CA LYS A 120 20.39 -5.46 -7.09
C LYS A 120 19.10 -4.64 -7.03
N HIS A 121 18.55 -4.49 -5.83
CA HIS A 121 17.35 -3.69 -5.66
C HIS A 121 17.64 -2.20 -5.82
N ILE A 122 18.69 -1.66 -5.20
CA ILE A 122 19.02 -0.23 -5.26
C ILE A 122 19.20 0.21 -6.71
N ILE A 123 20.03 -0.48 -7.49
CA ILE A 123 20.27 -0.16 -8.90
C ILE A 123 18.96 -0.15 -9.68
N LYS A 124 18.13 -1.18 -9.47
CA LYS A 124 16.84 -1.29 -10.15
C LYS A 124 15.86 -0.20 -9.69
N CYS A 125 15.89 0.17 -8.42
CA CYS A 125 14.96 1.13 -7.82
C CYS A 125 15.31 2.55 -8.24
N GLU A 126 16.59 2.88 -8.28
CA GLU A 126 17.13 4.14 -8.79
C GLU A 126 16.75 4.34 -10.27
N ASN A 127 16.92 3.30 -11.11
CA ASN A 127 16.47 3.32 -12.50
C ASN A 127 14.95 3.52 -12.67
N ASN A 128 14.16 3.23 -11.64
CA ASN A 128 12.72 3.45 -11.64
C ASN A 128 12.32 4.72 -10.87
N GLU A 129 13.26 5.60 -10.52
CA GLU A 129 13.04 6.82 -9.73
C GLU A 129 12.32 6.56 -8.39
N GLY A 130 12.57 5.40 -7.76
CA GLY A 130 11.89 5.00 -6.54
C GLY A 130 10.41 4.61 -6.73
N LYS A 131 9.87 4.70 -7.95
CA LYS A 131 8.49 4.33 -8.26
C LYS A 131 8.35 2.81 -8.26
N ILE A 132 7.33 2.33 -7.55
CA ILE A 132 6.98 0.91 -7.54
C ILE A 132 6.37 0.58 -8.90
N VAL A 133 7.08 -0.21 -9.70
CA VAL A 133 6.53 -0.75 -10.95
C VAL A 133 5.50 -1.82 -10.59
N LYS A 134 4.22 -1.43 -10.58
CA LYS A 134 3.11 -2.37 -10.43
C LYS A 134 3.10 -3.29 -11.65
N LYS A 135 3.23 -4.60 -11.41
CA LYS A 135 3.14 -5.62 -12.46
C LYS A 135 2.06 -6.60 -12.07
N VAL A 136 1.06 -6.73 -12.93
CA VAL A 136 0.05 -7.79 -12.83
C VAL A 136 0.46 -8.91 -13.76
N LYS A 137 0.25 -10.17 -13.40
CA LYS A 137 0.32 -11.29 -14.35
C LYS A 137 -1.10 -11.65 -14.72
N LEU A 138 -1.39 -11.72 -16.02
CA LEU A 138 -2.67 -12.20 -16.52
C LEU A 138 -2.63 -13.72 -16.63
N ASP A 139 -3.80 -14.35 -16.57
CA ASP A 139 -3.94 -15.79 -16.81
C ASP A 139 -3.39 -16.13 -18.21
N TYR A 140 -2.68 -17.25 -18.29
CA TYR A 140 -2.20 -17.78 -19.57
C TYR A 140 -3.34 -18.47 -20.34
N ILE A 141 -4.29 -19.06 -19.62
CA ILE A 141 -5.40 -19.82 -20.18
C ILE A 141 -6.41 -18.85 -20.79
N GLN A 142 -6.70 -19.03 -22.08
CA GLN A 142 -7.74 -18.26 -22.75
C GLN A 142 -9.11 -18.63 -22.17
N LYS A 143 -9.84 -17.62 -21.70
CA LYS A 143 -11.23 -17.79 -21.28
C LYS A 143 -12.14 -17.73 -22.52
N PRO A 144 -13.18 -18.58 -22.63
CA PRO A 144 -14.02 -18.66 -23.83
C PRO A 144 -14.61 -17.30 -24.25
N PHE A 145 -15.00 -16.49 -23.27
CA PHE A 145 -15.69 -15.22 -23.49
C PHE A 145 -14.76 -14.01 -23.60
N VAL A 146 -13.47 -14.16 -23.26
CA VAL A 146 -12.54 -13.02 -23.21
C VAL A 146 -11.08 -13.41 -23.57
N PRO A 147 -10.85 -14.13 -24.68
CA PRO A 147 -9.50 -14.61 -25.01
C PRO A 147 -8.52 -13.48 -25.34
N HIS A 148 -9.03 -12.34 -25.84
CA HIS A 148 -8.24 -11.20 -26.31
C HIS A 148 -7.65 -10.30 -25.19
N ILE A 149 -8.15 -10.46 -23.96
CA ILE A 149 -7.62 -9.76 -22.77
C ILE A 149 -6.47 -10.55 -22.16
N MET A 150 -6.58 -11.89 -22.18
CA MET A 150 -5.54 -12.76 -21.66
C MET A 150 -4.26 -12.56 -22.47
N GLN A 151 -3.12 -12.46 -21.80
CA GLN A 151 -1.80 -12.19 -22.40
C GLN A 151 -1.62 -10.80 -23.06
N ASN A 152 -2.62 -9.91 -23.05
CA ASN A 152 -2.50 -8.58 -23.64
C ASN A 152 -1.63 -7.66 -22.76
N LYS A 153 -0.46 -7.24 -23.27
CA LYS A 153 0.50 -6.38 -22.54
C LYS A 153 -0.07 -5.00 -22.19
N THR A 154 -0.90 -4.43 -23.06
CA THR A 154 -1.56 -3.13 -22.81
C THR A 154 -2.57 -3.25 -21.69
N TYR A 155 -3.42 -4.27 -21.73
CA TYR A 155 -4.37 -4.55 -20.65
C TYR A 155 -3.64 -4.83 -19.33
N GLN A 156 -2.56 -5.60 -19.36
CA GLN A 156 -1.72 -5.88 -18.18
C GLN A 156 -1.20 -4.59 -17.54
N TYR A 157 -0.73 -3.64 -18.35
CA TYR A 157 -0.27 -2.33 -17.89
C TYR A 157 -1.43 -1.49 -17.31
N LEU A 158 -2.55 -1.39 -18.02
CA LEU A 158 -3.70 -0.61 -17.59
C LEU A 158 -4.30 -1.17 -16.29
N LEU A 159 -4.43 -2.49 -16.20
CA LEU A 159 -4.88 -3.20 -15.01
C LEU A 159 -3.95 -2.95 -13.81
N ALA A 160 -2.63 -3.01 -14.02
CA ALA A 160 -1.66 -2.74 -12.96
C ALA A 160 -1.74 -1.32 -12.41
N ASN A 161 -2.24 -0.37 -13.21
CA ASN A 161 -2.36 1.03 -12.83
C ASN A 161 -3.80 1.46 -12.51
N GLY A 162 -4.77 0.54 -12.45
CA GLY A 162 -6.18 0.87 -12.19
C GLY A 162 -6.89 1.62 -13.33
N ARG A 163 -6.28 1.67 -14.52
CA ARG A 163 -6.75 2.42 -15.69
C ARG A 163 -7.51 1.53 -16.68
N GLN A 164 -8.27 0.54 -16.17
CA GLN A 164 -8.93 -0.46 -17.03
C GLN A 164 -9.95 0.17 -17.98
N HIS A 165 -10.57 1.28 -17.56
CA HIS A 165 -11.54 2.04 -18.35
C HIS A 165 -10.94 2.61 -19.65
N GLU A 166 -9.63 2.79 -19.73
CA GLU A 166 -8.93 3.27 -20.93
C GLU A 166 -8.69 2.16 -21.96
N PHE A 167 -8.88 0.89 -21.58
CA PHE A 167 -8.62 -0.21 -22.49
C PHE A 167 -9.66 -0.21 -23.61
N LYS A 168 -9.22 0.21 -24.80
CA LYS A 168 -9.99 0.12 -26.02
C LYS A 168 -9.62 -1.17 -26.74
N PRO A 169 -10.59 -2.05 -27.03
CA PRO A 169 -10.31 -3.21 -27.85
C PRO A 169 -9.80 -2.78 -29.23
N THR A 170 -8.81 -3.49 -29.76
CA THR A 170 -8.41 -3.39 -31.17
C THR A 170 -9.59 -3.85 -32.05
N GLN A 171 -9.65 -3.38 -33.30
CA GLN A 171 -10.69 -3.80 -34.26
C GLN A 171 -10.86 -5.33 -34.27
N TYR A 172 -12.08 -5.81 -34.50
CA TYR A 172 -12.48 -7.24 -34.56
C TYR A 172 -12.68 -7.99 -33.22
N PHE A 173 -13.22 -7.33 -32.19
CA PHE A 173 -13.60 -8.02 -30.94
C PHE A 173 -15.11 -8.31 -30.89
N ILE A 174 -15.46 -9.50 -30.40
CA ILE A 174 -16.85 -9.89 -30.15
C ILE A 174 -17.25 -9.33 -28.78
N LYS A 175 -18.30 -8.50 -28.73
CA LYS A 175 -18.98 -8.17 -27.48
C LYS A 175 -20.01 -9.26 -27.21
N TYR A 176 -19.88 -9.94 -26.08
CA TYR A 176 -20.90 -10.87 -25.60
C TYR A 176 -21.90 -10.09 -24.75
N ASP A 177 -23.19 -10.22 -25.08
CA ASP A 177 -24.28 -9.86 -24.18
C ASP A 177 -24.75 -11.16 -23.51
N LEU A 178 -24.59 -11.25 -22.19
CA LEU A 178 -24.91 -12.45 -21.43
C LEU A 178 -26.27 -12.25 -20.77
N GLU A 179 -27.32 -12.76 -21.40
CA GLU A 179 -28.66 -12.81 -20.80
C GLU A 179 -28.82 -14.07 -19.95
N THR A 180 -29.31 -13.94 -18.72
CA THR A 180 -29.68 -15.07 -17.88
C THR A 180 -31.15 -15.40 -18.08
N VAL A 181 -31.46 -16.58 -18.61
CA VAL A 181 -32.85 -17.08 -18.68
C VAL A 181 -33.17 -17.87 -17.41
N PRO A 182 -34.25 -17.53 -16.67
CA PRO A 182 -34.65 -18.30 -15.50
C PRO A 182 -35.08 -19.71 -15.93
N LYS A 183 -34.41 -20.73 -15.40
CA LYS A 183 -34.80 -22.13 -15.59
C LYS A 183 -35.83 -22.48 -14.53
N ILE A 184 -37.11 -22.59 -14.92
CA ILE A 184 -38.15 -23.14 -14.05
C ILE A 184 -37.87 -24.64 -13.92
N VAL A 185 -37.39 -25.07 -12.75
CA VAL A 185 -37.23 -26.48 -12.42
C VAL A 185 -38.45 -26.89 -11.61
N ASN A 186 -39.27 -27.76 -12.21
CA ASN A 186 -40.53 -28.33 -11.72
C ASN A 186 -41.74 -27.38 -11.72
N LYS A 187 -42.77 -27.80 -12.47
CA LYS A 187 -44.15 -27.33 -12.37
C LYS A 187 -44.96 -28.40 -11.67
#